data_AF-B3KSV6-F1
#
_entry.id   AF-B3KSV6-F1
#
_cell.length_a   1.000
_cell.length_b   1.000
_cell.length_c   1.000
_cell.angle_alpha   90.00
_cell.angle_beta   90.00
_cell.angle_gamma   90.00
#
_symmetry.space_group_name_H-M   'P 1'
#
loop_
_entity.id
_entity.type
_entity.pdbx_description
1 polymer ?
#
loop_
_entity_poly.entity_id
_entity_poly.type
_entity_poly.pdbx_seq_one_letter_code
_entity_poly.pdbx_strand_id
1 'polypeptide(L)'
;MELSVLDSLNARMARPQGSSVHDGVPVPFQLPPGVSNEAQYVFTIQSIVMAQKLKGTLSFIAKNDEGATHEKLDFRLHFSCSSYLITTPCYSDAFAKLLESGDLSMSSIKVDGIRMSFQNLLAKICFHHHFSVVERVDSCASMYSRSIQGHHVCLLVKKGENSVSVDGKCSDSTLLSNLLEEMKATLAKC
;
A
#
# COMPACT_ATOMS: atom_id res chain seq x y z
N MET A 1 13.76 24.79 2.70
CA MET A 1 13.70 23.42 3.24
C MET A 1 13.99 22.47 2.08
N GLU A 2 14.51 21.30 2.36
CA GLU A 2 14.92 20.33 1.34
C GLU A 2 14.55 18.91 1.80
N LEU A 3 13.90 18.16 0.92
CA LEU A 3 13.51 16.77 1.14
C LEU A 3 14.48 15.84 0.41
N SER A 4 15.20 15.01 1.14
CA SER A 4 16.01 13.93 0.56
C SER A 4 15.36 12.59 0.86
N VAL A 5 15.29 11.71 -0.14
CA VAL A 5 14.83 10.33 0.02
C VAL A 5 15.85 9.43 -0.68
N LEU A 6 16.33 8.40 0.03
CA LEU A 6 17.21 7.39 -0.54
C LEU A 6 16.39 6.46 -1.43
N ASP A 7 16.72 6.48 -2.72
CA ASP A 7 16.13 5.61 -3.72
C ASP A 7 16.44 4.14 -3.42
N SER A 8 15.54 3.25 -3.85
CA SER A 8 15.80 1.81 -3.95
C SER A 8 15.87 1.36 -5.41
N LEU A 9 16.16 0.08 -5.63
CA LEU A 9 16.04 -0.52 -6.96
C LEU A 9 14.60 -0.45 -7.49
N ASN A 10 13.61 -0.48 -6.60
CA ASN A 10 12.20 -0.64 -6.95
C ASN A 10 11.37 0.64 -6.84
N ALA A 11 11.84 1.66 -6.13
CA ALA A 11 11.16 2.93 -5.98
C ALA A 11 12.18 4.08 -5.98
N ARG A 12 12.02 5.03 -6.90
CA ARG A 12 12.91 6.18 -7.05
C ARG A 12 12.12 7.47 -7.05
N MET A 13 12.56 8.46 -6.29
CA MET A 13 11.93 9.78 -6.31
C MET A 13 12.26 10.48 -7.64
N ALA A 14 11.23 11.01 -8.30
CA ALA A 14 11.43 11.88 -9.46
C ALA A 14 12.08 13.19 -8.98
N ARG A 15 13.17 13.57 -9.64
CA ARG A 15 13.93 14.78 -9.32
C ARG A 15 13.97 15.73 -10.52
N PRO A 16 14.19 17.02 -10.31
CA PRO A 16 14.39 17.97 -11.41
C PRO A 16 15.50 17.52 -12.37
N GLN A 17 15.39 17.95 -13.63
CA GLN A 17 16.38 17.62 -14.65
C GLN A 17 17.77 18.14 -14.23
N GLY A 18 18.77 17.26 -14.31
CA GLY A 18 20.16 17.57 -13.91
C GLY A 18 20.49 17.25 -12.45
N SER A 19 19.49 16.90 -11.62
CA SER A 19 19.74 16.44 -10.25
C SER A 19 20.23 15.00 -10.20
N SER A 20 21.17 14.72 -9.29
CA SER A 20 21.63 13.40 -8.91
C SER A 20 20.65 12.70 -7.96
N VAL A 21 20.77 11.37 -7.81
CA VAL A 21 20.02 10.57 -6.83
C VAL A 21 20.33 10.94 -5.38
N HIS A 22 21.47 11.60 -5.15
CA HIS A 22 21.89 12.07 -3.83
C HIS A 22 21.38 13.48 -3.50
N ASP A 23 20.87 14.20 -4.49
CA ASP A 23 20.40 15.56 -4.31
C ASP A 23 19.04 15.54 -3.64
N GLY A 24 18.87 16.43 -2.65
CA GLY A 24 17.57 16.72 -2.09
C GLY A 24 16.71 17.53 -3.06
N VAL A 25 15.39 17.35 -2.95
CA VAL A 25 14.41 18.10 -3.72
C VAL A 25 13.98 19.31 -2.89
N PRO A 26 14.06 20.53 -3.43
CA PRO A 26 13.65 21.73 -2.70
C PRO A 26 12.14 21.68 -2.42
N VAL A 27 11.77 21.97 -1.17
CA VAL A 27 10.36 22.17 -0.82
C VAL A 27 9.93 23.54 -1.36
N PRO A 28 8.86 23.65 -2.17
CA PRO A 28 8.53 24.85 -2.95
C PRO A 28 7.88 25.98 -2.13
N PHE A 29 8.07 25.99 -0.81
CA PHE A 29 7.51 26.99 0.09
C PHE A 29 8.34 27.10 1.38
N GLN A 30 8.05 28.15 2.14
CA GLN A 30 8.50 28.34 3.52
C GLN A 30 7.29 28.16 4.45
N LEU A 31 7.54 27.74 5.69
CA LEU A 31 6.49 27.55 6.69
C LEU A 31 6.67 28.58 7.82
N PRO A 32 5.82 29.63 7.88
CA PRO A 32 5.74 30.49 9.05
C PRO A 32 5.25 29.72 10.29
N PRO A 33 5.47 30.26 11.51
CA PRO A 33 4.94 29.67 12.74
C PRO A 33 3.42 29.46 12.68
N GLY A 34 2.97 28.26 13.05
CA GLY A 34 1.54 27.89 13.06
C GLY A 34 0.93 27.60 11.69
N VAL A 35 1.71 27.68 10.61
CA VAL A 35 1.23 27.39 9.25
C VAL A 35 1.63 25.98 8.82
N SER A 36 0.70 25.28 8.18
CA SER A 36 0.93 24.00 7.51
C SER A 36 0.74 24.14 6.00
N ASN A 37 1.49 23.36 5.21
CA ASN A 37 1.32 23.27 3.77
C ASN A 37 1.67 21.86 3.27
N GLU A 38 1.22 21.52 2.07
CA GLU A 38 1.42 20.21 1.45
C GLU A 38 2.36 20.31 0.24
N ALA A 39 3.25 19.34 0.11
CA ALA A 39 4.12 19.17 -1.05
C ALA A 39 3.88 17.79 -1.67
N GLN A 40 3.87 17.74 -2.99
CA GLN A 40 3.71 16.50 -3.74
C GLN A 40 5.05 16.05 -4.32
N TYR A 41 5.36 14.77 -4.13
CA TYR A 41 6.56 14.13 -4.68
C TYR A 41 6.13 12.91 -5.47
N VAL A 42 6.70 12.78 -6.67
CA VAL A 42 6.39 11.67 -7.58
C VAL A 42 7.46 10.60 -7.41
N PHE A 43 7.03 9.33 -7.39
CA PHE A 43 7.94 8.19 -7.35
C PHE A 43 7.73 7.32 -8.59
N THR A 44 8.82 6.94 -9.22
CA THR A 44 8.83 5.91 -10.28
C THR A 44 9.01 4.56 -9.63
N ILE A 45 8.06 3.65 -9.89
CA ILE A 45 8.03 2.30 -9.31
C ILE A 45 8.43 1.27 -10.37
N GLN A 46 9.51 0.54 -10.13
CA GLN A 46 9.98 -0.52 -11.02
C GLN A 46 9.35 -1.87 -10.68
N SER A 47 9.15 -2.16 -9.39
CA SER A 47 8.56 -3.42 -8.95
C SER A 47 7.71 -3.21 -7.71
N ILE A 48 6.57 -3.90 -7.67
CA ILE A 48 5.59 -3.83 -6.59
C ILE A 48 5.52 -5.11 -5.76
N VAL A 49 6.26 -6.15 -6.16
CA VAL A 49 6.11 -7.51 -5.59
C VAL A 49 6.65 -7.61 -4.16
N MET A 50 7.39 -6.59 -3.68
CA MET A 50 7.91 -6.49 -2.32
C MET A 50 7.74 -5.07 -1.77
N ALA A 51 7.37 -4.98 -0.49
CA ALA A 51 7.27 -3.71 0.22
C ALA A 51 8.61 -2.95 0.25
N GLN A 52 8.54 -1.63 0.10
CA GLN A 52 9.69 -0.74 0.10
C GLN A 52 9.69 0.15 1.35
N LYS A 53 10.85 0.26 2.01
CA LYS A 53 11.06 1.17 3.14
C LYS A 53 12.17 2.15 2.78
N LEU A 54 11.79 3.32 2.28
CA LEU A 54 12.75 4.35 1.88
C LEU A 54 13.05 5.22 3.10
N LYS A 55 14.34 5.46 3.35
CA LYS A 55 14.77 6.43 4.37
C LYS A 55 14.78 7.81 3.73
N GLY A 56 14.29 8.80 4.45
CA GLY A 56 14.36 10.19 4.01
C GLY A 56 14.72 11.13 5.15
N THR A 57 15.11 12.33 4.77
CA THR A 57 15.48 13.40 5.68
C THR A 57 14.88 14.70 5.17
N LEU A 58 14.19 15.44 6.03
CA LEU A 58 13.75 16.81 5.78
C LEU A 58 14.75 17.75 6.46
N SER A 59 15.51 18.49 5.68
CA SER A 59 16.46 19.49 6.17
C SER A 59 15.87 20.89 6.06
N PHE A 60 15.97 21.69 7.11
CA PHE A 60 15.45 23.06 7.11
C PHE A 60 16.27 23.99 7.99
N ILE A 61 16.04 25.28 7.81
CA ILE A 61 16.62 26.32 8.66
C ILE A 61 15.47 26.88 9.48
N ALA A 62 15.54 26.73 10.80
CA ALA A 62 14.62 27.38 11.73
C ALA A 62 15.22 28.73 12.14
N LYS A 63 14.42 29.79 12.05
CA LYS A 63 14.80 31.12 12.55
C LYS A 63 13.98 31.44 13.78
N ASN A 64 14.65 31.87 14.84
CA ASN A 64 14.05 32.37 16.07
C ASN A 64 14.71 33.71 16.46
N ASP A 65 14.28 34.29 17.58
CA ASP A 65 14.81 35.57 18.06
C ASP A 65 16.32 35.48 18.44
N GLU A 66 16.84 34.26 18.64
CA GLU A 66 18.23 33.98 19.01
C GLU A 66 19.15 33.72 17.80
N GLY A 67 18.59 33.58 16.60
CA GLY A 67 19.35 33.36 15.36
C GLY A 67 18.73 32.34 14.41
N ALA A 68 19.57 31.67 13.63
CA ALA A 68 19.17 30.65 12.67
C ALA A 68 19.87 29.32 12.98
N THR A 69 19.12 28.23 13.13
CA THR A 69 19.65 26.88 13.31
C THR A 69 19.36 26.02 12.08
N HIS A 70 20.28 25.08 11.80
CA HIS A 70 20.10 24.07 10.75
C HIS A 70 19.59 22.78 11.40
N GLU A 71 18.37 22.40 11.04
CA GLU A 71 17.69 21.24 11.60
C GLU A 71 17.51 20.13 10.55
N LYS A 72 17.43 18.89 11.04
CA LYS A 72 17.17 17.70 10.22
C LYS A 72 16.16 16.79 10.90
N LEU A 73 15.18 16.33 10.15
CA LEU A 73 14.20 15.35 10.59
C LEU A 73 14.29 14.10 9.72
N ASP A 74 14.71 12.99 10.32
CA ASP A 74 14.76 11.70 9.65
C ASP A 74 13.41 10.99 9.71
N PHE A 75 12.98 10.41 8.59
CA PHE A 75 11.73 9.69 8.46
C PHE A 75 11.90 8.44 7.59
N ARG A 76 10.84 7.62 7.55
CA ARG A 76 10.75 6.46 6.66
C ARG A 76 9.43 6.48 5.91
N LEU A 77 9.50 6.36 4.58
CA LEU A 77 8.34 6.10 3.74
C LEU A 77 8.18 4.60 3.58
N HIS A 78 7.01 4.09 3.91
CA HIS A 78 6.69 2.67 3.78
C HIS A 78 5.66 2.49 2.67
N PHE A 79 6.10 1.93 1.54
CA PHE A 79 5.23 1.52 0.45
C PHE A 79 5.00 0.01 0.56
N SER A 80 3.88 -0.38 1.15
CA SER A 80 3.46 -1.78 1.23
C SER A 80 3.04 -2.30 -0.15
N CYS A 81 2.93 -3.62 -0.31
CA CYS A 81 2.38 -4.21 -1.53
C CYS A 81 0.94 -3.73 -1.75
N SER A 82 0.17 -3.60 -0.67
CA SER A 82 -1.19 -3.06 -0.73
C SER A 82 -1.26 -1.60 -1.18
N SER A 83 -0.22 -0.80 -0.94
CA SER A 83 -0.16 0.61 -1.38
C SER A 83 -0.16 0.76 -2.91
N TYR A 84 0.16 -0.32 -3.62
CA TYR A 84 0.18 -0.37 -5.09
C TYR A 84 -1.12 -0.96 -5.68
N LEU A 85 -2.11 -1.27 -4.85
CA LEU A 85 -3.42 -1.73 -5.28
C LEU A 85 -4.37 -0.55 -5.48
N ILE A 86 -5.20 -0.66 -6.52
CA ILE A 86 -6.26 0.30 -6.84
C ILE A 86 -7.59 -0.39 -6.69
N THR A 87 -8.49 0.21 -5.92
CA THR A 87 -9.89 -0.22 -5.84
C THR A 87 -10.52 -0.15 -7.22
N THR A 88 -10.70 -1.32 -7.82
CA THR A 88 -11.18 -1.48 -9.19
C THR A 88 -12.43 -2.33 -9.14
N PRO A 89 -13.62 -1.83 -9.51
CA PRO A 89 -14.83 -2.64 -9.58
C PRO A 89 -14.66 -3.80 -10.57
N CYS A 90 -15.24 -4.96 -10.25
CA CYS A 90 -15.30 -6.11 -11.14
C CYS A 90 -16.66 -6.79 -11.02
N TYR A 91 -17.34 -6.97 -12.14
CA TYR A 91 -18.62 -7.66 -12.20
C TYR A 91 -18.42 -9.18 -12.11
N SER A 92 -19.41 -9.90 -11.57
CA SER A 92 -19.31 -11.34 -11.28
C SER A 92 -18.96 -12.19 -12.50
N ASP A 93 -19.44 -11.84 -13.70
CA ASP A 93 -19.15 -12.55 -14.94
C ASP A 93 -17.69 -12.38 -15.41
N ALA A 94 -17.16 -11.15 -15.29
CA ALA A 94 -15.76 -10.86 -15.57
C ALA A 94 -14.83 -11.54 -14.53
N PHE A 95 -15.24 -11.56 -13.26
CA PHE A 95 -14.52 -12.23 -12.19
C PHE A 95 -14.46 -13.75 -12.41
N ALA A 96 -15.58 -14.38 -12.80
CA ALA A 96 -15.63 -15.81 -13.11
C ALA A 96 -14.67 -16.17 -14.27
N LYS A 97 -14.74 -15.44 -15.39
CA LYS A 97 -13.83 -15.63 -16.55
C LYS A 97 -12.36 -15.49 -16.16
N LEU A 98 -12.05 -14.52 -15.30
CA LEU A 98 -10.69 -14.33 -14.80
C LEU A 98 -10.20 -15.54 -14.00
N LEU A 99 -11.05 -16.12 -13.15
CA LEU A 99 -10.72 -17.32 -12.37
C LEU A 99 -10.58 -18.58 -13.24
N GLU A 100 -11.30 -18.66 -14.34
CA GLU A 100 -11.27 -19.77 -15.32
C GLU A 100 -10.01 -19.75 -16.20
N SER A 101 -9.35 -18.61 -16.35
CA SER A 101 -8.17 -18.46 -17.22
C SER A 101 -6.99 -19.37 -16.89
N GLY A 102 -6.91 -19.90 -15.67
CA GLY A 102 -5.86 -20.84 -15.24
C GLY A 102 -4.48 -20.21 -14.98
N ASP A 103 -4.28 -18.93 -15.35
CA ASP A 103 -2.98 -18.24 -15.29
C ASP A 103 -2.65 -17.62 -13.92
N LEU A 104 -3.41 -17.97 -12.87
CA LEU A 104 -3.27 -17.35 -11.55
C LEU A 104 -2.62 -18.31 -10.55
N SER A 105 -1.52 -17.85 -9.95
CA SER A 105 -0.92 -18.46 -8.77
C SER A 105 -1.87 -18.36 -7.58
N MET A 106 -1.89 -19.39 -6.73
CA MET A 106 -2.75 -19.47 -5.55
C MET A 106 -1.93 -19.44 -4.26
N SER A 107 -2.43 -18.75 -3.25
CA SER A 107 -1.89 -18.78 -1.89
C SER A 107 -3.03 -18.52 -0.91
N SER A 108 -2.88 -18.91 0.36
CA SER A 108 -3.92 -18.70 1.36
C SER A 108 -3.36 -18.42 2.75
N ILE A 109 -4.16 -17.75 3.56
CA ILE A 109 -3.88 -17.51 4.97
C ILE A 109 -5.11 -17.86 5.81
N LYS A 110 -4.87 -18.16 7.08
CA LYS A 110 -5.91 -18.27 8.10
C LYS A 110 -5.47 -17.47 9.33
N VAL A 111 -6.42 -16.75 9.93
CA VAL A 111 -6.23 -16.00 11.17
C VAL A 111 -7.30 -16.43 12.16
N ASP A 112 -6.85 -16.96 13.30
CA ASP A 112 -7.72 -17.36 14.41
C ASP A 112 -7.90 -16.20 15.40
N GLY A 113 -8.85 -16.34 16.33
CA GLY A 113 -9.14 -15.35 17.37
C GLY A 113 -10.01 -14.17 16.90
N ILE A 114 -10.52 -14.21 15.67
CA ILE A 114 -11.31 -13.13 15.08
C ILE A 114 -12.72 -13.12 15.64
N ARG A 115 -13.07 -12.06 16.39
CA ARG A 115 -14.41 -11.85 16.95
C ARG A 115 -15.22 -10.78 16.21
N MET A 116 -14.57 -10.01 15.35
CA MET A 116 -15.20 -8.99 14.54
C MET A 116 -16.31 -9.54 13.62
N SER A 117 -17.37 -8.75 13.41
CA SER A 117 -18.42 -9.11 12.46
C SER A 117 -17.86 -9.22 11.03
N PHE A 118 -18.47 -10.07 10.19
CA PHE A 118 -17.98 -10.27 8.83
C PHE A 118 -18.01 -8.98 8.00
N GLN A 119 -19.04 -8.16 8.17
CA GLN A 119 -19.14 -6.87 7.49
C GLN A 119 -18.00 -5.91 7.85
N ASN A 120 -17.63 -5.82 9.13
CA ASN A 120 -16.54 -4.95 9.58
C ASN A 120 -15.18 -5.49 9.10
N LEU A 121 -15.03 -6.81 9.00
CA LEU A 121 -13.85 -7.44 8.43
C LEU A 121 -13.69 -7.09 6.95
N LEU A 122 -14.75 -7.21 6.15
CA LEU A 122 -14.73 -6.81 4.74
C LEU A 122 -14.43 -5.32 4.58
N ALA A 123 -15.05 -4.46 5.40
CA ALA A 123 -14.78 -3.02 5.38
C ALA A 123 -13.30 -2.69 5.64
N LYS A 124 -12.65 -3.40 6.58
CA LYS A 124 -11.21 -3.26 6.84
C LYS A 124 -10.36 -3.70 5.66
N ILE A 125 -10.71 -4.81 4.99
CA ILE A 125 -10.00 -5.27 3.79
C ILE A 125 -10.15 -4.23 2.68
N CYS A 126 -11.36 -3.73 2.43
CA CYS A 126 -11.58 -2.68 1.43
C CYS A 126 -10.76 -1.42 1.72
N PHE A 127 -10.76 -0.96 2.98
CA PHE A 127 -10.11 0.29 3.36
C PHE A 127 -8.58 0.21 3.36
N HIS A 128 -7.99 -0.85 3.94
CA HIS A 128 -6.53 -0.96 4.09
C HIS A 128 -5.83 -1.66 2.93
N HIS A 129 -6.57 -2.44 2.13
CA HIS A 129 -6.01 -3.27 1.07
C HIS A 129 -6.60 -2.97 -0.31
N HIS A 130 -7.46 -1.95 -0.42
CA HIS A 130 -8.00 -1.46 -1.68
C HIS A 130 -8.74 -2.51 -2.52
N PHE A 131 -9.43 -3.45 -1.87
CA PHE A 131 -10.31 -4.40 -2.54
C PHE A 131 -11.74 -3.87 -2.65
N SER A 132 -12.44 -4.30 -3.69
CA SER A 132 -13.90 -4.19 -3.82
C SER A 132 -14.57 -5.55 -3.64
N VAL A 133 -15.73 -5.58 -2.98
CA VAL A 133 -16.57 -6.77 -2.91
C VAL A 133 -17.24 -7.00 -4.25
N VAL A 134 -17.05 -8.20 -4.83
CA VAL A 134 -17.69 -8.64 -6.08
C VAL A 134 -19.04 -9.25 -5.75
N GLU A 135 -19.05 -10.18 -4.81
CA GLU A 135 -20.26 -10.83 -4.31
C GLU A 135 -20.07 -11.24 -2.85
N ARG A 136 -21.19 -11.39 -2.15
CA ARG A 136 -21.22 -11.87 -0.77
C ARG A 136 -22.39 -12.82 -0.59
N VAL A 137 -22.11 -13.99 -0.03
CA VAL A 137 -23.11 -14.98 0.37
C VAL A 137 -22.78 -15.40 1.81
N ASP A 138 -23.68 -15.09 2.74
CA ASP A 138 -23.52 -15.36 4.18
C ASP A 138 -22.21 -14.78 4.77
N SER A 139 -21.33 -15.68 5.21
CA SER A 139 -20.00 -15.43 5.79
C SER A 139 -18.88 -15.66 4.77
N CYS A 140 -19.20 -15.65 3.48
CA CYS A 140 -18.28 -15.80 2.36
C CYS A 140 -18.36 -14.57 1.44
N ALA A 141 -17.24 -14.09 0.93
CA ALA A 141 -17.21 -13.01 -0.04
C ALA A 141 -16.08 -13.19 -1.05
N SER A 142 -16.41 -12.96 -2.32
CA SER A 142 -15.41 -12.80 -3.39
C SER A 142 -15.05 -11.33 -3.48
N MET A 143 -13.76 -11.03 -3.49
CA MET A 143 -13.26 -9.66 -3.59
C MET A 143 -12.21 -9.56 -4.70
N TYR A 144 -12.08 -8.36 -5.26
CA TYR A 144 -11.17 -8.10 -6.36
C TYR A 144 -10.43 -6.77 -6.18
N SER A 145 -9.19 -6.75 -6.64
CA SER A 145 -8.38 -5.54 -6.78
C SER A 145 -7.42 -5.69 -7.97
N ARG A 146 -6.83 -4.58 -8.39
CA ARG A 146 -5.83 -4.56 -9.46
C ARG A 146 -4.66 -3.67 -9.05
N SER A 147 -3.44 -4.10 -9.33
CA SER A 147 -2.27 -3.29 -9.06
C SER A 147 -2.04 -2.19 -10.09
N ILE A 148 -1.22 -1.19 -9.76
CA ILE A 148 -0.76 -0.15 -10.69
C ILE A 148 0.04 -0.70 -11.88
N GLN A 149 0.58 -1.92 -11.77
CA GLN A 149 1.28 -2.63 -12.87
C GLN A 149 0.36 -3.64 -13.58
N GLY A 150 -0.93 -3.64 -13.27
CA GLY A 150 -1.94 -4.40 -13.99
C GLY A 150 -2.18 -5.82 -13.49
N HIS A 151 -1.51 -6.27 -12.43
CA HIS A 151 -1.74 -7.58 -11.84
C HIS A 151 -3.13 -7.67 -11.23
N HIS A 152 -3.87 -8.70 -11.63
CA HIS A 152 -5.16 -9.01 -11.06
C HIS A 152 -4.99 -9.73 -9.73
N VAL A 153 -5.78 -9.34 -8.72
CA VAL A 153 -5.80 -10.03 -7.42
C VAL A 153 -7.24 -10.34 -7.04
N CYS A 154 -7.54 -11.63 -6.93
CA CYS A 154 -8.83 -12.16 -6.52
C CYS A 154 -8.70 -12.77 -5.13
N LEU A 155 -9.66 -12.49 -4.25
CA LEU A 155 -9.73 -13.08 -2.92
C LEU A 155 -11.07 -13.79 -2.71
N LEU A 156 -11.03 -14.87 -1.95
CA LEU A 156 -12.18 -15.53 -1.37
C LEU A 156 -12.01 -15.49 0.15
N VAL A 157 -12.82 -14.66 0.81
CA VAL A 157 -12.79 -14.46 2.25
C VAL A 157 -13.90 -15.27 2.89
N LYS A 158 -13.56 -16.17 3.82
CA LYS A 158 -14.53 -16.99 4.56
C LYS A 158 -14.37 -16.75 6.05
N LYS A 159 -15.42 -16.29 6.71
CA LYS A 159 -15.46 -16.17 8.18
C LYS A 159 -16.03 -17.44 8.79
N GLY A 160 -15.24 -18.10 9.63
CA GLY A 160 -15.70 -19.13 10.56
C GLY A 160 -16.17 -18.52 11.88
N GLU A 161 -16.43 -19.37 12.88
CA GLU A 161 -16.92 -18.91 14.19
C GLU A 161 -15.94 -17.92 14.85
N ASN A 162 -14.69 -18.34 15.06
CA ASN A 162 -13.61 -17.56 15.67
C ASN A 162 -12.36 -17.44 14.77
N SER A 163 -12.54 -17.53 13.45
CA SER A 163 -11.44 -17.42 12.49
C SER A 163 -11.89 -16.83 11.18
N VAL A 164 -10.93 -16.40 10.37
CA VAL A 164 -11.11 -16.02 8.97
C VAL A 164 -10.06 -16.71 8.12
N SER A 165 -10.46 -17.27 6.99
CA SER A 165 -9.54 -17.72 5.94
C SER A 165 -9.66 -16.81 4.73
N VAL A 166 -8.53 -16.53 4.09
CA VAL A 166 -8.46 -15.77 2.84
C VAL A 166 -7.69 -16.62 1.84
N ASP A 167 -8.40 -17.11 0.82
CA ASP A 167 -7.80 -17.75 -0.34
C ASP A 167 -7.57 -16.68 -1.40
N GLY A 168 -6.37 -16.60 -1.95
CA GLY A 168 -6.00 -15.59 -2.93
C GLY A 168 -5.54 -16.19 -4.24
N LYS A 169 -5.79 -15.47 -5.33
CA LYS A 169 -5.27 -15.76 -6.67
C LYS A 169 -4.71 -14.50 -7.31
N CYS A 170 -3.54 -14.59 -7.92
CA CYS A 170 -2.88 -13.48 -8.61
C CYS A 170 -2.01 -13.96 -9.76
N SER A 171 -1.80 -13.10 -10.76
CA SER A 171 -0.85 -13.35 -11.84
C SER A 171 0.62 -13.37 -11.39
N ASP A 172 0.93 -12.86 -10.19
CA ASP A 172 2.27 -12.91 -9.59
C ASP A 172 2.22 -13.52 -8.19
N SER A 173 2.95 -14.62 -7.99
CA SER A 173 2.94 -15.40 -6.74
C SER A 173 3.63 -14.68 -5.57
N THR A 174 4.66 -13.88 -5.85
CA THR A 174 5.43 -13.18 -4.83
C THR A 174 4.62 -12.00 -4.30
N LEU A 175 4.01 -11.23 -5.20
CA LEU A 175 3.08 -10.16 -4.85
C LEU A 175 1.92 -10.70 -3.99
N LEU A 176 1.30 -11.80 -4.41
CA LEU A 176 0.20 -12.40 -3.66
C LEU A 176 0.61 -12.79 -2.24
N SER A 177 1.76 -13.46 -2.11
CA SER A 177 2.23 -13.93 -0.81
C SER A 177 2.48 -12.76 0.15
N ASN A 178 3.10 -11.69 -0.33
CA ASN A 178 3.34 -10.49 0.48
C ASN A 178 2.03 -9.74 0.82
N LEU A 179 1.10 -9.63 -0.12
CA LEU A 179 -0.23 -9.03 0.14
C LEU A 179 -1.00 -9.80 1.21
N LEU A 180 -0.99 -11.13 1.16
CA LEU A 180 -1.66 -11.95 2.16
C LEU A 180 -0.98 -11.82 3.53
N GLU A 181 0.35 -11.71 3.61
CA GLU A 181 1.02 -11.48 4.91
C GLU A 181 0.67 -10.10 5.49
N GLU A 182 0.61 -9.05 4.67
CA GLU A 182 0.14 -7.72 5.07
C GLU A 182 -1.33 -7.76 5.56
N MET A 183 -2.18 -8.52 4.87
CA MET A 183 -3.57 -8.73 5.25
C MET A 183 -3.69 -9.49 6.56
N LYS A 184 -2.90 -10.56 6.75
CA LYS A 184 -2.82 -11.32 8.00
C LYS A 184 -2.47 -10.41 9.17
N ALA A 185 -1.46 -9.56 9.03
CA ALA A 185 -1.07 -8.59 10.06
C ALA A 185 -2.17 -7.56 10.38
N THR A 186 -3.00 -7.20 9.38
CA THR A 186 -4.15 -6.31 9.57
C THR A 186 -5.28 -7.03 10.31
N LEU A 187 -5.60 -8.26 9.90
CA LEU A 187 -6.67 -9.08 10.46
C LEU A 187 -6.36 -9.55 11.88
N ALA A 188 -5.10 -9.82 12.22
CA ALA A 188 -4.68 -10.19 13.57
C ALA A 188 -4.98 -9.14 14.65
N LYS A 189 -5.35 -7.91 14.26
CA LYS A 189 -5.75 -6.82 15.15
C LYS A 189 -7.28 -6.68 15.28
N CYS A 190 -8.04 -7.68 14.84
CA CYS A 190 -9.51 -7.64 14.74
C CYS A 190 -10.20 -8.61 15.69
#